data_AF-A0A674NRV9-F1
#
_entry.id   AF-A0A674NRV9-F1
#
_cell.length_a   1.000
_cell.length_b   1.000
_cell.length_c   1.000
_cell.angle_alpha   90.00
_cell.angle_beta   90.00
_cell.angle_gamma   90.00
#
_symmetry.space_group_name_H-M   'P 1'
#
loop_
_entity.id
_entity.type
_entity.pdbx_description
1 polymer ?
#
loop_
_entity_poly.entity_id
_entity_poly.type
_entity_poly.pdbx_seq_one_letter_code
_entity_poly.pdbx_strand_id
1 'polypeptide(L)'
;MLKLYSVYGSVEDGDELLAKFMGTLQNNDEKPSDYLNRLQVASAVVRRGGIAEGERNRYLLKQFCRGCWNDGLIADLQLERRTSVPPSFAEVVLLVRTEEDKQASKHDRMKKHLGLHKQSPPCRVKNSHNTGWMYLQYIVLFKGEKNEMTIHT
;
A
#
# COMPACT_ATOMS: atom_id res chain seq x y z
N MET A 1 38.89 -9.50 -41.40
CA MET A 1 37.84 -8.62 -40.85
C MET A 1 36.97 -9.42 -39.88
N LEU A 2 37.34 -9.47 -38.60
CA LEU A 2 36.47 -9.96 -37.54
C LEU A 2 35.87 -8.73 -36.87
N LYS A 3 34.56 -8.52 -37.03
CA LYS A 3 33.81 -7.50 -36.28
C LYS A 3 33.81 -7.93 -34.82
N LEU A 4 34.79 -7.43 -34.08
CA LEU A 4 34.86 -7.61 -32.64
C LEU A 4 33.66 -6.88 -32.01
N TYR A 5 32.86 -7.64 -31.27
CA TYR A 5 32.30 -7.17 -30.00
C TYR A 5 31.36 -5.95 -30.07
N SER A 6 30.34 -5.97 -30.92
CA SER A 6 29.11 -5.21 -30.62
C SER A 6 28.17 -6.01 -29.72
N VAL A 7 28.73 -6.53 -28.62
CA VAL A 7 28.00 -6.78 -27.38
C VAL A 7 28.12 -5.50 -26.56
N TYR A 8 27.71 -4.37 -27.15
CA TYR A 8 27.40 -3.19 -26.36
C TYR A 8 26.01 -3.45 -25.82
N GLY A 9 25.96 -3.99 -24.60
CA GLY A 9 24.74 -3.95 -23.81
C GLY A 9 24.23 -2.52 -23.86
N SER A 10 22.97 -2.36 -24.28
CA SER A 10 22.30 -1.07 -24.24
C SER A 10 22.48 -0.54 -22.81
N VAL A 11 23.28 0.52 -22.66
CA VAL A 11 23.35 1.23 -21.39
C VAL A 11 21.96 1.86 -21.28
N GLU A 12 21.07 1.24 -20.49
CA GLU A 12 19.73 1.77 -20.22
C GLU A 12 19.87 3.25 -19.85
N ASP A 13 19.19 4.12 -20.60
CA ASP A 13 19.29 5.57 -20.44
C ASP A 13 18.74 6.00 -19.07
N GLY A 14 19.23 7.11 -18.52
CA GLY A 14 18.80 7.62 -17.21
C GLY A 14 17.28 7.85 -17.14
N ASP A 15 16.70 8.31 -18.25
CA ASP A 15 15.27 8.53 -18.41
C ASP A 15 14.47 7.21 -18.50
N GLU A 16 15.01 6.19 -19.16
CA GLU A 16 14.39 4.86 -19.22
C GLU A 16 14.37 4.20 -17.83
N LEU A 17 15.48 4.30 -17.10
CA LEU A 17 15.59 3.84 -15.71
C LEU A 17 14.62 4.57 -14.79
N LEU A 18 14.49 5.89 -14.94
CA LEU A 18 13.53 6.70 -14.19
C LEU A 18 12.09 6.32 -14.53
N ALA A 19 11.76 6.14 -15.82
CA ALA A 19 10.43 5.73 -16.26
C ALA A 19 10.06 4.35 -15.69
N LYS A 20 10.98 3.38 -15.71
CA LYS A 20 10.81 2.05 -15.11
C LYS A 20 10.57 2.13 -13.60
N PHE A 21 11.34 2.98 -12.90
CA PHE A 21 11.11 3.24 -11.48
C PHE A 21 9.72 3.84 -11.21
N MET A 22 9.32 4.87 -11.96
CA MET A 22 8.00 5.50 -11.82
C MET A 22 6.83 4.60 -12.27
N GLY A 23 7.10 3.57 -13.07
CA GLY A 23 6.15 2.52 -13.45
C GLY A 23 6.03 1.39 -12.42
N THR A 24 6.84 1.39 -11.37
CA THR A 24 6.88 0.29 -10.39
C THR A 24 5.73 0.41 -9.38
N LEU A 25 4.66 -0.36 -9.57
CA LEU A 25 3.50 -0.44 -8.66
C LEU A 25 3.64 -1.59 -7.65
N GLN A 26 2.87 -1.53 -6.56
CA GLN A 26 2.74 -2.64 -5.63
C GLN A 26 2.17 -3.88 -6.34
N ASN A 27 2.74 -5.05 -6.05
CA ASN A 27 2.26 -6.32 -6.59
C ASN A 27 1.02 -6.80 -5.81
N ASN A 28 0.24 -7.70 -6.41
CA ASN A 28 -0.82 -8.42 -5.70
C ASN A 28 -0.23 -9.11 -4.45
N ASP A 29 -0.94 -9.00 -3.32
CA ASP A 29 -0.60 -9.59 -2.02
C ASP A 29 0.76 -9.16 -1.43
N GLU A 30 1.47 -8.21 -2.04
CA GLU A 30 2.68 -7.61 -1.48
C GLU A 30 2.28 -6.69 -0.32
N LYS A 31 3.03 -6.71 0.79
CA LYS A 31 2.82 -5.73 1.87
C LYS A 31 3.36 -4.36 1.47
N PRO A 32 2.75 -3.26 1.94
CA PRO A 32 3.30 -1.91 1.77
C PRO A 32 4.79 -1.80 2.12
N SER A 33 5.25 -2.38 3.23
CA SER A 33 6.67 -2.34 3.62
C SER A 33 7.60 -3.12 2.68
N ASP A 34 7.14 -4.22 2.10
CA ASP A 34 7.92 -4.99 1.10
C ASP A 34 8.01 -4.22 -0.22
N TYR A 35 6.89 -3.63 -0.66
CA TYR A 35 6.86 -2.73 -1.82
C TYR A 35 7.83 -1.55 -1.65
N LEU A 36 7.82 -0.91 -0.48
CA LEU A 36 8.71 0.19 -0.15
C LEU A 36 10.20 -0.20 -0.23
N ASN A 37 10.56 -1.39 0.25
CA ASN A 37 11.93 -1.91 0.14
C ASN A 37 12.32 -2.16 -1.33
N ARG A 38 11.41 -2.71 -2.13
CA ARG A 38 11.65 -2.92 -3.56
C ARG A 38 11.85 -1.60 -4.31
N LEU A 39 11.08 -0.57 -3.97
CA LEU A 39 11.30 0.79 -4.50
C LEU A 39 12.67 1.35 -4.12
N GLN A 40 13.14 1.15 -2.89
CA GLN A 40 14.48 1.58 -2.47
C GLN A 40 15.58 0.93 -3.31
N VAL A 41 15.48 -0.38 -3.55
CA VAL A 41 16.43 -1.10 -4.41
C VAL A 41 16.36 -0.59 -5.86
N ALA A 42 15.16 -0.39 -6.40
CA ALA A 42 14.99 0.16 -7.74
C ALA A 42 15.56 1.58 -7.87
N SER A 43 15.36 2.45 -6.86
CA SER A 43 15.91 3.81 -6.84
C SER A 43 17.44 3.83 -6.88
N ALA A 44 18.08 2.78 -6.35
CA ALA A 44 19.54 2.64 -6.33
C ALA A 44 20.13 2.45 -7.73
N VAL A 45 19.37 1.88 -8.66
CA VAL A 45 19.72 1.67 -10.07
C VAL A 45 19.62 2.99 -10.86
N VAL A 46 18.61 3.82 -10.54
CA VAL A 46 18.38 5.13 -11.17
C VAL A 46 19.44 6.17 -10.79
N ARG A 47 20.20 5.96 -9.70
CA ARG A 47 21.32 6.84 -9.30
C ARG A 47 22.41 6.99 -10.37
N ARG A 48 22.44 6.13 -11.39
CA ARG A 48 23.40 6.21 -12.51
C ARG A 48 23.03 7.26 -13.57
N GLY A 49 21.90 7.97 -13.44
CA GLY A 49 21.58 9.07 -14.36
C GLY A 49 20.25 9.80 -14.17
N GLY A 50 19.32 9.30 -13.35
CA GLY A 50 17.93 9.82 -13.32
C GLY A 50 17.46 10.55 -12.05
N ILE A 51 18.11 10.37 -10.88
CA ILE A 51 17.71 11.02 -9.61
C ILE A 51 18.95 11.46 -8.81
N ALA A 52 19.00 12.74 -8.43
CA ALA A 52 20.03 13.26 -7.53
C ALA A 52 19.90 12.66 -6.11
N GLU A 53 21.02 12.38 -5.43
CA GLU A 53 21.01 11.71 -4.11
C GLU A 53 20.18 12.46 -3.06
N GLY A 54 20.24 13.79 -3.04
CA GLY A 54 19.42 14.64 -2.14
C GLY A 54 17.91 14.58 -2.43
N GLU A 55 17.53 14.14 -3.62
CA GLU A 55 16.14 14.05 -4.09
C GLU A 55 15.57 12.64 -3.96
N ARG A 56 16.42 11.64 -3.67
CA ARG A 56 16.02 10.23 -3.65
C ARG A 56 14.83 9.96 -2.75
N ASN A 57 14.87 10.42 -1.50
CA ASN A 57 13.79 10.14 -0.54
C ASN A 57 12.48 10.83 -0.97
N ARG A 58 12.55 11.99 -1.64
CA ARG A 58 11.38 12.67 -2.20
C ARG A 58 10.73 11.84 -3.31
N TYR A 59 11.53 11.38 -4.27
CA TYR A 59 11.03 10.56 -5.38
C TYR A 59 10.49 9.21 -4.89
N LEU A 60 11.19 8.58 -3.94
CA LEU A 60 10.76 7.34 -3.33
C LEU A 60 9.42 7.48 -2.62
N LEU A 61 9.25 8.53 -1.80
CA LEU A 61 7.99 8.76 -1.11
C LEU A 61 6.85 9.09 -2.08
N LYS A 62 7.11 9.90 -3.11
CA LYS A 62 6.12 10.19 -4.17
C LYS A 62 5.69 8.92 -4.90
N GLN A 63 6.64 8.06 -5.28
CA GLN A 63 6.33 6.83 -5.96
C GLN A 63 5.60 5.85 -5.06
N PHE A 64 5.96 5.79 -3.78
CA PHE A 64 5.26 4.98 -2.80
C PHE A 64 3.79 5.41 -2.66
N CYS A 65 3.51 6.71 -2.52
CA CYS A 65 2.14 7.21 -2.46
C CYS A 65 1.35 6.91 -3.74
N ARG A 66 1.98 6.98 -4.91
CA ARG A 66 1.31 6.69 -6.19
C ARG A 66 1.03 5.21 -6.41
N GLY A 67 1.97 4.33 -6.02
CA GLY A 67 1.95 2.92 -6.41
C GLY A 67 1.52 1.97 -5.30
N CYS A 68 1.35 2.43 -4.06
CA CYS A 68 0.81 1.63 -2.97
C CYS A 68 -0.73 1.58 -3.05
N TRP A 69 -1.31 0.41 -2.77
CA TRP A 69 -2.75 0.17 -2.85
C TRP A 69 -3.50 0.41 -1.53
N ASN A 70 -2.79 0.75 -0.45
CA ASN A 70 -3.39 1.00 0.85
C ASN A 70 -3.56 2.50 1.11
N ASP A 71 -4.62 3.08 0.52
CA ASP A 71 -4.96 4.50 0.68
C ASP A 71 -5.17 4.90 2.15
N GLY A 72 -5.72 3.99 2.96
CA GLY A 72 -5.92 4.21 4.39
C GLY A 72 -4.59 4.41 5.14
N LEU A 73 -3.58 3.60 4.84
CA LEU A 73 -2.23 3.75 5.40
C LEU A 73 -1.59 5.07 4.97
N ILE A 74 -1.72 5.44 3.69
CA ILE A 74 -1.19 6.70 3.15
C ILE A 74 -1.81 7.89 3.88
N ALA A 75 -3.13 7.87 4.06
CA ALA A 75 -3.90 8.91 4.74
C ALA A 75 -3.57 9.00 6.24
N ASP A 76 -3.58 7.86 6.96
CA ASP A 76 -3.32 7.81 8.40
C ASP A 76 -1.92 8.33 8.75
N LEU A 77 -0.91 8.03 7.91
CA LEU A 77 0.46 8.50 8.09
C LEU A 77 0.71 9.90 7.47
N GLN A 78 -0.25 10.41 6.71
CA GLN A 78 -0.19 11.69 5.97
C GLN A 78 1.03 11.77 5.03
N LEU A 79 1.34 10.68 4.34
CA LEU A 79 2.59 10.55 3.58
C LEU A 79 2.70 11.55 2.43
N GLU A 80 1.59 11.88 1.77
CA GLU A 80 1.57 12.87 0.68
C GLU A 80 2.05 14.25 1.16
N ARG A 81 1.65 14.68 2.36
CA ARG A 81 2.06 15.96 2.97
C ARG A 81 3.56 16.00 3.28
N ARG A 82 4.17 14.84 3.53
CA ARG A 82 5.59 14.72 3.86
C ARG A 82 6.47 14.74 2.60
N THR A 83 5.92 14.76 1.39
CA THR A 83 6.72 14.81 0.15
C THR A 83 7.47 16.13 -0.05
N SER A 84 7.07 17.22 0.63
CA SER A 84 7.79 18.50 0.61
C SER A 84 9.08 18.47 1.43
N VAL A 85 9.05 17.80 2.57
CA VAL A 85 10.20 17.57 3.48
C VAL A 85 10.24 16.07 3.79
N PRO A 86 10.81 15.25 2.90
CA PRO A 86 10.73 13.80 3.01
C PRO A 86 11.51 13.30 4.24
N PRO A 87 10.94 12.38 5.03
CA PRO A 87 11.68 11.70 6.08
C PRO A 87 12.80 10.85 5.47
N SER A 88 13.75 10.44 6.31
CA SER A 88 14.70 9.39 5.94
C SER A 88 13.97 8.10 5.60
N PHE A 89 14.60 7.26 4.77
CA PHE A 89 14.04 5.95 4.42
C PHE A 89 13.73 5.09 5.65
N ALA A 90 14.64 5.08 6.64
CA ALA A 90 14.46 4.33 7.87
C ALA A 90 13.23 4.78 8.68
N GLU A 91 12.98 6.09 8.73
CA GLU A 91 11.77 6.64 9.37
C GLU A 91 10.50 6.22 8.64
N VAL A 92 10.47 6.28 7.31
CA VAL A 92 9.30 5.84 6.53
C VAL A 92 9.05 4.34 6.74
N VAL A 93 10.10 3.49 6.73
CA VAL A 93 9.96 2.05 6.99
C VAL A 93 9.37 1.81 8.38
N LEU A 94 9.85 2.52 9.41
CA LEU A 94 9.33 2.38 10.77
C LEU A 94 7.85 2.78 10.85
N LEU A 95 7.47 3.91 10.24
CA LEU A 95 6.09 4.39 10.20
C LEU A 95 5.16 3.39 9.51
N VAL A 96 5.56 2.89 8.34
CA VAL A 96 4.77 1.94 7.56
C VAL A 96 4.58 0.63 8.34
N ARG A 97 5.65 0.05 8.89
CA ARG A 97 5.56 -1.19 9.67
C ARG A 97 4.69 -1.03 10.93
N THR A 98 4.83 0.09 11.63
CA THR A 98 4.01 0.38 12.82
C THR A 98 2.53 0.45 12.47
N GLU A 99 2.19 1.10 11.35
CA GLU A 99 0.80 1.18 10.90
C GLU A 99 0.27 -0.16 10.37
N GLU A 100 1.08 -0.94 9.66
CA GLU A 100 0.74 -2.32 9.26
C GLU A 100 0.40 -3.18 10.48
N ASP A 101 1.23 -3.15 11.53
CA ASP A 101 1.01 -3.91 12.76
C ASP A 101 -0.26 -3.44 13.50
N LYS A 102 -0.53 -2.13 13.49
CA LYS A 102 -1.76 -1.54 14.04
C LYS A 102 -2.99 -2.01 13.27
N GLN A 103 -2.94 -2.00 11.94
CA GLN A 103 -4.02 -2.46 11.07
C GLN A 103 -4.27 -3.97 11.24
N ALA A 104 -3.21 -4.78 11.31
CA ALA A 104 -3.28 -6.22 11.58
C ALA A 104 -3.92 -6.50 12.94
N SER A 105 -3.47 -5.81 13.99
CA SER A 105 -4.02 -5.94 15.35
C SER A 105 -5.51 -5.54 15.41
N LYS A 106 -5.89 -4.45 14.73
CA LYS A 106 -7.29 -4.03 14.62
C LYS A 106 -8.12 -5.08 13.91
N HIS A 107 -7.64 -5.58 12.78
CA HIS A 107 -8.29 -6.60 12.00
C HIS A 107 -8.47 -7.91 12.78
N ASP A 108 -7.48 -8.33 13.56
CA ASP A 108 -7.58 -9.52 14.42
C ASP A 108 -8.60 -9.33 15.55
N ARG A 109 -8.63 -8.16 16.19
CA ARG A 109 -9.66 -7.83 17.20
C ARG A 109 -11.05 -7.85 16.57
N MET A 110 -11.20 -7.28 15.37
CA MET A 110 -12.45 -7.29 14.62
C MET A 110 -12.87 -8.72 14.25
N LYS A 111 -11.96 -9.54 13.74
CA LYS A 111 -12.23 -10.96 13.45
C LYS A 111 -12.68 -11.72 14.69
N LYS A 112 -12.05 -11.48 15.86
CA LYS A 112 -12.43 -12.12 17.12
C LYS A 112 -13.81 -11.66 17.62
N HIS A 113 -14.14 -10.37 17.49
CA HIS A 113 -15.42 -9.83 17.96
C HIS A 113 -16.58 -10.04 16.96
N LEU A 114 -16.31 -10.05 15.65
CA LEU A 114 -17.31 -10.29 14.60
C LEU A 114 -17.45 -11.79 14.28
N GLY A 115 -16.43 -12.58 14.57
CA GLY A 115 -16.42 -14.03 14.46
C GLY A 115 -17.04 -14.70 15.68
N LEU A 116 -18.37 -14.77 15.68
CA LEU A 116 -19.15 -15.94 16.07
C LEU A 116 -18.76 -16.61 17.39
N HIS A 117 -19.49 -16.28 18.45
CA HIS A 117 -19.86 -17.29 19.45
C HIS A 117 -20.64 -18.41 18.74
N LYS A 118 -19.94 -19.35 18.08
CA LYS A 118 -20.46 -20.68 17.75
C LYS A 118 -20.53 -21.48 19.06
N GLN A 119 -21.44 -21.12 19.94
CA GLN A 119 -22.13 -22.09 20.78
C GLN A 119 -23.62 -21.87 20.58
N SER A 120 -24.12 -22.32 19.44
CA SER A 120 -25.53 -22.71 19.35
C SER A 120 -25.54 -24.22 19.58
N PRO A 121 -26.31 -24.75 20.55
CA PRO A 121 -26.60 -26.18 20.57
C PRO A 121 -27.28 -26.57 19.24
N PRO A 122 -27.26 -27.86 18.85
CA PRO A 122 -27.78 -28.29 17.56
C PRO A 122 -29.31 -28.16 17.53
N CYS A 123 -29.80 -27.02 17.05
CA CYS A 123 -31.16 -26.88 16.58
C CYS A 123 -31.16 -27.16 15.07
N ARG A 124 -31.89 -28.21 14.69
CA ARG A 124 -31.99 -28.78 13.35
C ARG A 124 -32.86 -27.90 12.43
N VAL A 125 -32.55 -27.92 11.11
CA VAL A 125 -33.41 -27.56 9.94
C VAL A 125 -33.45 -26.04 9.62
N LYS A 126 -33.31 -25.47 8.39
CA LYS A 126 -33.08 -25.88 6.98
C LYS A 126 -32.47 -24.69 6.20
N ASN A 127 -31.88 -24.99 5.03
CA ASN A 127 -31.25 -24.15 3.99
C ASN A 127 -31.92 -22.79 3.66
N SER A 128 -31.10 -21.79 3.26
CA SER A 128 -31.11 -21.15 1.92
C SER A 128 -30.39 -19.78 1.90
N HIS A 129 -29.35 -19.68 1.05
CA HIS A 129 -28.81 -18.51 0.33
C HIS A 129 -28.86 -17.11 0.98
N ASN A 130 -27.71 -16.54 1.37
CA ASN A 130 -27.34 -15.15 1.03
C ASN A 130 -25.88 -14.79 1.42
N THR A 131 -24.95 -14.77 0.46
CA THR A 131 -23.56 -14.32 0.69
C THR A 131 -23.37 -12.80 0.50
N GLY A 132 -24.43 -12.05 0.18
CA GLY A 132 -24.35 -10.60 -0.09
C GLY A 132 -24.13 -9.70 1.13
N TRP A 133 -24.46 -10.17 2.34
CA TRP A 133 -24.44 -9.32 3.54
C TRP A 133 -23.03 -9.05 4.10
N MET A 134 -22.06 -9.93 3.80
CA MET A 134 -20.71 -9.80 4.36
C MET A 134 -19.94 -8.63 3.75
N TYR A 135 -20.15 -8.33 2.46
CA TYR A 135 -19.55 -7.18 1.78
C TYR A 135 -20.21 -5.86 2.19
N LEU A 136 -21.53 -5.84 2.38
CA LEU A 136 -22.25 -4.63 2.79
C LEU A 136 -21.93 -4.20 4.23
N GLN A 137 -21.73 -5.15 5.15
CA GLN A 137 -21.26 -4.83 6.50
C GLN A 137 -19.86 -4.21 6.49
N TYR A 138 -18.98 -4.65 5.59
CA TYR A 138 -17.65 -4.05 5.41
C TYR A 138 -17.74 -2.61 4.91
N ILE A 139 -18.57 -2.33 3.88
CA ILE A 139 -18.69 -0.98 3.31
C ILE A 139 -19.32 0.02 4.30
N VAL A 140 -20.35 -0.38 5.05
CA VAL A 140 -21.03 0.50 6.03
C VAL A 140 -20.12 0.90 7.19
N LEU A 141 -19.13 0.07 7.55
CA LEU A 141 -18.16 0.40 8.60
C LEU A 141 -17.00 1.30 8.13
N PHE A 142 -16.80 1.48 6.82
CA PHE A 142 -15.72 2.31 6.27
C PHE A 142 -16.15 3.74 5.91
N LYS A 143 -17.45 4.06 5.82
CA LYS A 143 -17.94 5.43 5.68
C LYS A 143 -18.67 5.89 6.93
N GLY A 144 -17.90 6.27 7.94
CA GLY A 144 -18.40 7.11 9.04
C GLY A 144 -18.56 8.55 8.55
N GLU A 145 -19.70 8.86 7.94
CA GLU A 145 -20.12 10.25 7.69
C GLU A 145 -21.55 10.43 8.23
N LYS A 146 -21.71 11.49 9.02
CA LYS A 146 -22.81 11.73 9.96
C LYS A 146 -24.12 12.00 9.22
N ASN A 147 -25.15 11.19 9.47
CA ASN A 147 -26.53 11.53 9.12
C ASN A 147 -27.25 12.06 10.38
N GLU A 148 -27.38 13.39 10.48
CA GLU A 148 -28.46 13.99 11.27
C GLU A 148 -29.70 14.07 10.37
N MET A 149 -30.72 13.27 10.67
CA MET A 149 -32.05 13.37 10.07
C MET A 149 -33.03 13.69 11.19
N THR A 150 -33.35 14.98 11.35
CA THR A 150 -34.37 15.48 12.27
C THR A 150 -35.74 15.16 11.68
N ILE A 151 -36.52 14.32 12.37
CA ILE A 151 -37.91 14.02 12.03
C ILE A 151 -38.77 15.01 12.83
N HIS A 152 -39.42 15.95 12.16
CA HIS A 152 -40.46 16.77 12.78
C HIS A 152 -41.80 16.04 12.75
N THR A 153 -42.47 16.10 13.90
CA THR A 153 -43.76 15.49 14.28
C THR A 153 -44.94 16.02 13.47
#